data_AF-A0AA91BRX1-F1
#
_entry.id   AF-A0AA91BRX1-F1
#
_cell.length_a   1.000
_cell.length_b   1.000
_cell.length_c   1.000
_cell.angle_alpha   90.00
_cell.angle_beta   90.00
_cell.angle_gamma   90.00
#
_symmetry.space_group_name_H-M   'P 1'
#
loop_
_entity.id
_entity.type
_entity.pdbx_description
1 polymer ?
#
loop_
_entity_poly.entity_id
_entity_poly.type
_entity_poly.pdbx_seq_one_letter_code
_entity_poly.pdbx_strand_id
1 'polypeptide(L)'
;MGIEYDFDIVNVALEDLDPEKLGSASDTERQVCAVFRDIRAADALRGTSPKIRKIFMDAGFSLESRNSGIVPGVFPAEDHADRVRILRSLFDNIRTRGIQGEYCGDFNLWDFLHYVRTAQPMAGIVRSRPMRVPPPPSNQTNPERRTIPGRIGFALGLAVVLFVMIKLLAAAGATP
;
A
#
# COMPACT_ATOMS: atom_id res chain seq x y z
N MET A 1 -14.26 5.48 -16.79
CA MET A 1 -14.69 5.35 -15.38
C MET A 1 -13.65 6.01 -14.50
N GLY A 2 -14.08 6.83 -13.54
CA GLY A 2 -13.21 7.51 -12.57
C GLY A 2 -12.58 6.55 -11.57
N ILE A 3 -11.72 7.05 -10.68
CA ILE A 3 -11.18 6.30 -9.54
C ILE A 3 -12.25 6.32 -8.43
N GLU A 4 -12.54 5.17 -7.82
CA GLU A 4 -13.48 5.09 -6.70
C GLU A 4 -12.74 5.15 -5.36
N TYR A 5 -13.19 6.03 -4.46
CA TYR A 5 -12.49 6.31 -3.19
C TYR A 5 -13.19 5.70 -1.96
N ASP A 6 -14.12 4.76 -2.16
CA ASP A 6 -14.71 3.99 -1.06
C ASP A 6 -13.61 3.18 -0.34
N PHE A 7 -13.70 3.11 0.98
CA PHE A 7 -12.74 2.40 1.83
C PHE A 7 -13.44 1.76 3.02
N ASP A 8 -12.86 0.66 3.48
CA ASP A 8 -13.34 -0.12 4.61
C ASP A 8 -12.38 -0.06 5.79
N ILE A 9 -12.93 -0.24 6.99
CA ILE A 9 -12.12 -0.40 8.19
C ILE A 9 -11.79 -1.87 8.38
N VAL A 10 -10.50 -2.16 8.54
CA VAL A 10 -9.96 -3.51 8.70
C VAL A 10 -9.14 -3.56 9.97
N ASN A 11 -9.24 -4.67 10.71
CA ASN A 11 -8.39 -4.89 11.88
C ASN A 11 -6.99 -5.28 11.42
N VAL A 12 -5.99 -4.60 11.96
CA VAL A 12 -4.60 -5.01 11.86
C VAL A 12 -4.43 -6.18 12.84
N ALA A 13 -3.93 -7.32 12.34
CA ALA A 13 -3.58 -8.42 13.23
C ALA A 13 -2.38 -7.98 14.08
N LEU A 14 -2.39 -8.30 15.38
CA LEU A 14 -1.32 -7.91 16.30
C LEU A 14 0.07 -8.42 15.88
N GLU A 15 0.13 -9.47 15.05
CA GLU A 15 1.39 -10.03 14.53
C GLU A 15 2.06 -9.16 13.45
N ASP A 16 1.33 -8.23 12.81
CA ASP A 16 1.86 -7.32 11.78
C ASP A 16 2.41 -6.01 12.38
N LEU A 17 2.42 -5.89 13.71
CA LEU A 17 2.87 -4.69 14.42
C LEU A 17 4.30 -4.85 14.90
N ASP A 18 5.14 -3.88 14.54
CA ASP A 18 6.51 -3.76 15.04
C ASP A 18 6.49 -3.55 16.57
N PRO A 19 7.06 -4.48 17.36
CA PRO A 19 7.05 -4.38 18.83
C PRO A 19 7.81 -3.16 19.35
N GLU A 20 8.70 -2.53 18.55
CA GLU A 20 9.40 -1.30 18.96
C GLU A 20 8.49 -0.07 18.90
N LYS A 21 7.37 -0.13 18.17
CA LYS A 21 6.37 0.94 18.09
C LYS A 21 5.29 0.88 19.18
N LEU A 22 5.30 -0.17 20.01
CA LEU A 22 4.47 -0.32 21.22
C LEU A 22 5.01 0.50 22.42
N GLY A 23 5.72 1.59 22.16
CA GLY A 23 6.11 2.55 23.16
C GLY A 23 4.92 3.31 23.72
N SER A 24 4.50 2.94 24.94
CA SER A 24 3.70 3.75 25.87
C SER A 24 2.35 4.29 25.35
N ALA A 25 1.42 3.39 25.03
CA ALA A 25 0.00 3.69 25.20
C ALA A 25 -0.68 2.44 25.73
N SER A 26 -1.03 2.49 27.01
CA SER A 26 -1.94 1.57 27.67
C SER A 26 -3.35 1.76 27.12
N ASP A 27 -3.57 1.35 25.87
CA ASP A 27 -4.90 1.15 25.35
C ASP A 27 -4.85 -0.04 24.40
N THR A 28 -5.44 -1.14 24.84
CA THR A 28 -5.69 -2.33 24.02
C THR A 28 -6.80 -2.01 23.01
N GLU A 29 -6.76 -0.83 22.40
CA GLU A 29 -7.65 -0.42 21.33
C GLU A 29 -7.30 -1.24 20.11
N ARG A 30 -8.31 -1.90 19.56
CA ARG A 30 -8.26 -2.62 18.29
C ARG A 30 -7.56 -1.73 17.26
N GLN A 31 -6.34 -2.09 16.88
CA GLN A 31 -5.62 -1.33 15.88
C GLN A 31 -6.28 -1.61 14.54
N VAL A 32 -6.93 -0.59 13.99
CA VAL A 32 -7.65 -0.67 12.73
C VAL A 32 -6.97 0.22 11.69
N CYS A 33 -7.16 -0.11 10.42
CA CYS A 33 -6.71 0.71 9.30
C CYS A 33 -7.84 0.89 8.27
N ALA A 34 -7.80 2.01 7.55
CA ALA A 34 -8.62 2.27 6.39
C ALA A 34 -7.96 1.69 5.14
N VAL A 35 -8.69 0.89 4.37
CA VAL A 35 -8.20 0.24 3.15
C VAL A 35 -9.12 0.57 2.00
N PHE A 36 -8.59 1.13 0.91
CA PHE A 36 -9.39 1.44 -0.28
C PHE A 36 -9.93 0.17 -0.94
N ARG A 37 -11.16 0.25 -1.46
CA ARG A 37 -11.80 -0.85 -2.20
C ARG A 37 -11.25 -0.97 -3.61
N ASP A 38 -11.03 0.17 -4.28
CA ASP A 38 -10.46 0.25 -5.61
C ASP A 38 -8.92 0.24 -5.53
N ILE A 39 -8.30 -0.69 -6.27
CA ILE A 39 -6.85 -0.76 -6.41
C ILE A 39 -6.28 0.53 -7.01
N ARG A 40 -7.01 1.19 -7.91
CA ARG A 40 -6.57 2.43 -8.55
C ARG A 40 -6.47 3.57 -7.55
N ALA A 41 -7.32 3.60 -6.52
CA ALA A 41 -7.22 4.61 -5.46
C ALA A 41 -5.99 4.39 -4.58
N ALA A 42 -5.71 3.13 -4.23
CA ALA A 42 -4.50 2.77 -3.48
C ALA A 42 -3.22 3.04 -4.29
N ASP A 43 -3.21 2.71 -5.57
CA ASP A 43 -2.10 2.98 -6.50
C ASP A 43 -1.89 4.48 -6.70
N ALA A 44 -2.97 5.25 -6.89
CA ALA A 44 -2.93 6.70 -6.97
C ALA A 44 -2.34 7.30 -5.70
N LEU A 45 -2.73 6.81 -4.52
CA LEU A 45 -2.14 7.23 -3.24
C LEU A 45 -0.65 6.87 -3.17
N ARG A 46 -0.25 5.67 -3.63
CA ARG A 46 1.17 5.29 -3.72
C ARG A 46 1.95 6.22 -4.65
N GLY A 47 1.32 6.74 -5.69
CA GLY A 47 1.90 7.69 -6.64
C GLY A 47 2.07 9.14 -6.15
N THR A 48 1.49 9.52 -5.01
CA THR A 48 1.62 10.89 -4.49
C THR A 48 3.03 11.19 -3.98
N SER A 49 3.29 12.44 -3.58
CA SER A 49 4.52 12.81 -2.88
C SER A 49 4.70 11.98 -1.59
N PRO A 50 5.94 11.76 -1.12
CA PRO A 50 6.20 11.09 0.15
C PRO A 50 5.47 11.74 1.34
N LYS A 51 5.28 13.06 1.29
CA LYS A 51 4.59 13.81 2.35
C LYS A 51 3.10 13.47 2.41
N ILE A 52 2.41 13.47 1.27
CA ILE A 52 0.99 13.09 1.21
C ILE A 52 0.82 11.64 1.66
N ARG A 53 1.64 10.71 1.15
CA ARG A 53 1.58 9.30 1.59
C ARG A 53 1.72 9.17 3.10
N LYS A 54 2.70 9.85 3.69
CA LYS A 54 2.92 9.83 5.13
C LYS A 54 1.75 10.42 5.92
N ILE A 55 1.13 11.49 5.42
CA ILE A 55 -0.07 12.08 6.04
C ILE A 55 -1.23 11.08 6.11
N PHE A 56 -1.47 10.33 5.02
CA PHE A 56 -2.50 9.29 4.98
C PHE A 56 -2.14 8.09 5.88
N MET A 57 -0.90 7.60 5.82
CA MET A 57 -0.43 6.49 6.65
C MET A 57 -0.49 6.80 8.15
N ASP A 58 -0.04 8.00 8.55
CA ASP A 58 -0.10 8.44 9.95
C ASP A 58 -1.54 8.64 10.43
N ALA A 59 -2.50 8.85 9.51
CA ALA A 59 -3.92 8.90 9.83
C ALA A 59 -4.57 7.51 9.98
N GLY A 60 -3.89 6.45 9.54
CA GLY A 60 -4.39 5.07 9.59
C GLY A 60 -4.81 4.49 8.25
N PHE A 61 -4.48 5.12 7.11
CA PHE A 61 -4.71 4.52 5.79
C PHE A 61 -3.60 3.52 5.43
N SER A 62 -4.01 2.39 4.87
CA SER A 62 -3.12 1.46 4.19
C SER A 62 -2.84 1.90 2.76
N LEU A 63 -1.67 1.52 2.24
CA LEU A 63 -1.35 1.63 0.81
C LEU A 63 -1.84 0.41 0.01
N GLU A 64 -2.36 -0.61 0.69
CA GLU A 64 -2.98 -1.77 0.05
C GLU A 64 -4.43 -1.49 -0.34
N SER A 65 -4.97 -2.32 -1.22
CA SER A 65 -6.39 -2.33 -1.56
C SER A 65 -7.04 -3.65 -1.16
N ARG A 66 -8.33 -3.61 -0.86
CA ARG A 66 -9.12 -4.80 -0.56
C ARG A 66 -10.54 -4.62 -1.05
N ASN A 67 -10.93 -5.42 -2.02
CA ASN A 67 -12.33 -5.50 -2.43
C ASN A 67 -13.12 -6.30 -1.40
N SER A 68 -14.06 -5.65 -0.70
CA SER A 68 -14.94 -6.26 0.30
C SER A 68 -16.26 -6.79 -0.27
N GLY A 69 -16.55 -6.52 -1.55
CA GLY A 69 -17.82 -6.80 -2.21
C GLY A 69 -18.96 -5.88 -1.76
N ILE A 70 -18.69 -4.87 -0.93
CA ILE A 70 -19.70 -3.91 -0.49
C ILE A 70 -20.02 -2.94 -1.65
N VAL A 71 -21.32 -2.68 -1.85
CA VAL A 71 -21.82 -1.75 -2.86
C VAL A 71 -21.19 -0.35 -2.66
N PRO A 72 -20.86 0.38 -3.74
CA PRO A 72 -20.32 1.74 -3.64
C PRO A 72 -21.20 2.69 -2.84
N GLY A 73 -20.58 3.67 -2.17
CA GLY A 73 -21.27 4.73 -1.42
C GLY A 73 -21.89 4.32 -0.09
N VAL A 74 -21.73 3.06 0.35
CA VAL A 74 -22.14 2.62 1.69
C VAL A 74 -20.99 1.95 2.43
N PHE A 75 -21.01 2.05 3.77
CA PHE A 75 -20.07 1.35 4.64
C PHE A 75 -20.80 0.74 5.86
N PRO A 76 -20.23 -0.29 6.50
CA PRO A 76 -20.87 -0.93 7.64
C PRO A 76 -21.04 0.03 8.82
N ALA A 77 -22.24 0.09 9.40
CA ALA A 77 -22.53 1.04 10.48
C ALA A 77 -21.63 0.84 11.72
N GLU A 78 -21.15 -0.39 11.97
CA GLU A 78 -20.22 -0.69 13.05
C GLU A 78 -18.85 -0.01 12.90
N ASP A 79 -18.44 0.32 11.67
CA ASP A 79 -17.15 0.97 11.38
C ASP A 79 -17.22 2.49 11.55
N HIS A 80 -18.40 3.05 11.85
CA HIS A 80 -18.62 4.49 11.84
C HIS A 80 -17.69 5.25 12.80
N ALA A 81 -17.53 4.76 14.03
CA ALA A 81 -16.66 5.39 15.03
C ALA A 81 -15.20 5.43 14.56
N ASP A 82 -14.69 4.30 14.06
CA ASP A 82 -13.32 4.17 13.55
C ASP A 82 -13.09 5.03 12.30
N ARG A 83 -14.05 5.04 11.38
CA ARG A 83 -14.01 5.90 10.19
C ARG A 83 -13.91 7.37 10.58
N VAL A 84 -14.72 7.83 11.53
CA VAL A 84 -14.69 9.23 12.02
C VAL A 84 -13.34 9.55 12.67
N ARG A 85 -12.79 8.63 13.48
CA ARG A 85 -11.48 8.79 14.13
C ARG A 85 -10.35 8.94 13.11
N ILE A 86 -10.28 8.05 12.12
CA ILE A 86 -9.26 8.07 11.06
C ILE A 86 -9.37 9.34 10.22
N LEU A 87 -10.57 9.73 9.81
CA LEU A 87 -10.78 10.94 9.01
C LEU A 87 -10.42 12.21 9.79
N ARG A 88 -10.73 12.26 11.09
CA ARG A 88 -10.31 13.37 11.95
C ARG A 88 -8.78 13.47 11.99
N SER A 89 -8.08 12.36 12.23
CA SER A 89 -6.62 12.30 12.21
C SER A 89 -6.05 12.75 10.86
N LEU A 90 -6.66 12.33 9.74
CA LEU A 90 -6.26 12.76 8.40
C LEU A 90 -6.36 14.27 8.23
N PHE A 91 -7.51 14.86 8.57
CA PHE A 91 -7.70 16.30 8.41
C PHE A 91 -6.83 17.12 9.36
N ASP A 92 -6.56 16.63 10.57
CA ASP A 92 -5.59 17.25 11.47
C ASP A 92 -4.15 17.17 10.93
N ASN A 93 -3.74 16.04 10.35
CA ASN A 93 -2.44 15.89 9.70
C ASN A 93 -2.28 16.84 8.51
N ILE A 94 -3.33 16.98 7.68
CA ILE A 94 -3.35 17.92 6.55
C ILE A 94 -3.26 19.36 7.06
N ARG A 95 -4.03 19.72 8.09
CA ARG A 95 -4.05 21.08 8.68
C ARG A 95 -2.70 21.45 9.28
N THR A 96 -2.04 20.53 9.97
CA THR A 96 -0.78 20.78 10.68
C THR A 96 0.43 20.80 9.77
N ARG A 97 0.50 19.91 8.77
CA ARG A 97 1.68 19.75 7.91
C ARG A 97 1.56 20.47 6.57
N GLY A 98 0.34 20.76 6.13
CA GLY A 98 0.02 21.36 4.84
C GLY A 98 0.30 20.43 3.65
N ILE A 99 -0.50 20.56 2.60
CA ILE A 99 -0.35 19.81 1.34
C ILE A 99 -0.26 20.72 0.10
N GLN A 100 -0.15 22.04 0.31
CA GLN A 100 -0.07 23.00 -0.79
C GLN A 100 1.23 22.81 -1.59
N GLY A 101 1.10 22.71 -2.91
CA GLY A 101 2.24 22.49 -3.81
C GLY A 101 2.75 21.04 -3.84
N GLU A 102 2.14 20.13 -3.09
CA GLU A 102 2.52 18.72 -3.10
C GLU A 102 2.00 18.01 -4.36
N TYR A 103 2.84 17.13 -4.91
CA TYR A 103 2.47 16.31 -6.05
C TYR A 103 1.44 15.25 -5.64
N CYS A 104 0.21 15.35 -6.17
CA CYS A 104 -0.86 14.40 -5.89
C CYS A 104 -0.92 13.25 -6.90
N GLY A 105 -0.11 13.26 -7.97
CA GLY A 105 -0.22 12.26 -9.05
C GLY A 105 -1.65 12.13 -9.56
N ASP A 106 -2.11 10.89 -9.74
CA ASP A 106 -3.50 10.58 -10.13
C ASP A 106 -4.50 10.66 -8.96
N PHE A 107 -4.04 10.94 -7.74
CA PHE A 107 -4.91 11.01 -6.57
C PHE A 107 -5.66 12.34 -6.55
N ASN A 108 -6.97 12.30 -6.77
CA ASN A 108 -7.82 13.47 -6.70
C ASN A 108 -8.40 13.65 -5.30
N LEU A 109 -7.85 14.62 -4.55
CA LEU A 109 -8.32 14.97 -3.21
C LEU A 109 -9.79 15.45 -3.20
N TRP A 110 -10.25 16.13 -4.24
CA TRP A 110 -11.64 16.60 -4.29
C TRP A 110 -12.62 15.44 -4.46
N ASP A 111 -12.29 14.48 -5.32
CA ASP A 111 -13.11 13.27 -5.49
C ASP A 111 -13.08 12.43 -4.21
N PHE A 112 -11.91 12.26 -3.58
CA PHE A 112 -11.81 11.61 -2.28
C PHE A 112 -12.72 12.25 -1.23
N LEU A 113 -12.70 13.59 -1.11
CA LEU A 113 -13.59 14.32 -0.20
C LEU A 113 -15.06 14.15 -0.56
N HIS A 114 -15.38 14.09 -1.85
CA HIS A 114 -16.74 13.82 -2.31
C HIS A 114 -17.23 12.47 -1.80
N TYR A 115 -16.47 11.39 -2.02
CA TYR A 115 -16.78 10.05 -1.54
C TYR A 115 -16.89 9.99 -0.01
N VAL A 116 -15.98 10.65 0.71
CA VAL A 116 -16.04 10.74 2.18
C VAL A 116 -17.37 11.36 2.63
N ARG A 117 -17.82 12.43 1.96
CA ARG A 117 -19.02 13.18 2.32
C ARG A 117 -20.32 12.46 1.95
N THR A 118 -20.35 11.74 0.83
CA THR A 118 -21.56 11.10 0.33
C THR A 118 -21.78 9.69 0.88
N ALA A 119 -20.73 9.03 1.36
CA ALA A 119 -20.82 7.67 1.89
C ALA A 119 -21.77 7.58 3.11
N GLN A 120 -22.65 6.57 3.11
CA GLN A 120 -23.66 6.38 4.16
C GLN A 120 -23.37 5.14 5.02
N PRO A 121 -23.57 5.21 6.35
CA PRO A 121 -23.54 4.02 7.19
C PRO A 121 -24.77 3.16 6.91
N MET A 122 -24.59 1.84 6.83
CA MET A 122 -25.68 0.91 6.61
C MET A 122 -25.52 -0.32 7.52
N ALA A 123 -26.58 -0.64 8.24
CA ALA A 123 -26.62 -1.79 9.14
C ALA A 123 -26.76 -3.10 8.34
N GLY A 124 -26.23 -4.19 8.89
CA GLY A 124 -26.37 -5.53 8.31
C GLY A 124 -25.49 -5.82 7.10
N ILE A 125 -24.50 -4.96 6.80
CA ILE A 125 -23.50 -5.26 5.77
C ILE A 125 -22.55 -6.35 6.27
N VAL A 126 -22.60 -7.51 5.65
CA VAL A 126 -21.64 -8.58 5.88
C VAL A 126 -20.48 -8.42 4.89
N ARG A 127 -19.27 -8.16 5.41
CA ARG A 127 -18.05 -8.15 4.60
C ARG A 127 -17.82 -9.56 4.05
N SER A 128 -17.58 -9.66 2.74
CA SER A 128 -17.05 -10.90 2.17
C SER A 128 -15.65 -11.10 2.75
N ARG A 129 -15.50 -11.99 3.74
CA ARG A 129 -14.16 -12.40 4.18
C ARG A 129 -13.59 -13.21 3.02
N PRO A 130 -12.47 -12.80 2.39
CA PRO A 130 -11.75 -13.73 1.53
C PRO A 130 -11.36 -14.91 2.42
N MET A 131 -11.95 -16.07 2.14
CA MET A 131 -11.56 -17.32 2.74
C MET A 131 -10.08 -17.48 2.37
N ARG A 132 -9.18 -17.34 3.36
CA ARG A 132 -7.81 -17.83 3.20
C ARG A 132 -7.97 -19.33 2.95
N VAL A 133 -7.95 -19.74 1.70
CA VAL A 133 -7.70 -21.14 1.37
C VAL A 133 -6.30 -21.39 1.91
N PRO A 134 -6.13 -22.27 2.92
CA PRO A 134 -4.81 -22.66 3.36
C PRO A 134 -4.04 -23.10 2.11
N PRO A 135 -2.79 -22.64 1.88
CA PRO A 135 -1.99 -23.20 0.81
C PRO A 135 -2.04 -24.72 0.96
N PRO A 136 -2.32 -25.48 -0.11
CA PRO A 136 -2.33 -26.93 -0.03
C PRO A 136 -1.01 -27.37 0.61
N PRO A 137 -1.02 -28.36 1.53
CA PRO A 137 0.20 -28.84 2.14
C PRO A 137 1.19 -29.13 1.02
N SER A 138 2.31 -28.44 1.02
CA SER A 138 3.38 -28.72 0.09
C SER A 138 3.80 -30.16 0.38
N ASN A 139 3.36 -31.10 -0.45
CA ASN A 139 4.01 -32.40 -0.56
C ASN A 139 5.41 -32.11 -1.11
N GLN A 140 6.30 -31.66 -0.23
CA GLN A 140 7.73 -31.68 -0.46
C GLN A 140 8.13 -33.14 -0.38
N THR A 141 7.83 -33.88 -1.45
CA THR A 141 8.63 -35.04 -1.82
C THR A 141 10.02 -34.47 -2.06
N ASN A 142 10.88 -34.63 -1.06
CA ASN A 142 12.28 -34.26 -1.07
C ASN A 142 12.89 -34.59 -2.45
N PRO A 143 13.24 -33.61 -3.29
CA PRO A 143 13.93 -33.92 -4.53
C PRO A 143 15.36 -34.27 -4.14
N GLU A 144 15.65 -35.56 -4.21
CA GLU A 144 16.99 -36.13 -4.23
C GLU A 144 17.93 -35.20 -4.99
N ARG A 145 18.89 -34.63 -4.25
CA ARG A 145 19.85 -33.64 -4.72
C ARG A 145 20.77 -34.28 -5.77
N ARG A 146 20.31 -34.43 -7.01
CA ARG A 146 21.18 -34.72 -8.16
C ARG A 146 21.91 -33.44 -8.55
N THR A 147 23.14 -33.35 -8.09
CA THR A 147 24.16 -32.42 -8.56
C THR A 147 24.35 -32.59 -10.08
N ILE A 148 23.91 -31.62 -10.85
CA ILE A 148 24.32 -31.44 -12.25
C ILE A 148 25.54 -30.51 -12.23
N PRO A 149 26.75 -30.97 -12.60
CA PRO A 149 27.90 -30.09 -12.71
C PRO A 149 27.82 -29.32 -14.03
N GLY A 150 28.00 -28.01 -13.97
CA GLY A 150 28.31 -27.19 -15.14
C GLY A 150 27.19 -26.29 -15.61
N ARG A 151 27.30 -25.01 -15.22
CA ARG A 151 27.06 -23.78 -16.03
C ARG A 151 26.74 -22.61 -15.10
N ILE A 152 27.73 -22.22 -14.28
CA ILE A 152 27.77 -20.87 -13.70
C ILE A 152 29.06 -20.26 -14.23
N GLY A 153 28.93 -19.35 -15.18
CA GLY A 153 30.08 -18.72 -15.82
C GLY A 153 29.70 -17.94 -17.07
N PHE A 154 28.81 -16.94 -16.95
CA PHE A 154 28.57 -16.00 -18.06
C PHE A 154 28.16 -14.58 -17.63
N ALA A 155 28.39 -14.18 -16.38
CA ALA A 155 28.08 -12.82 -15.91
C ALA A 155 29.31 -11.89 -15.81
N LEU A 156 30.54 -12.41 -15.82
CA LEU A 156 31.74 -11.58 -15.61
C LEU A 156 32.34 -11.00 -16.90
N GLY A 157 32.08 -11.61 -18.07
CA GLY A 157 32.69 -11.18 -19.34
C GLY A 157 32.14 -9.86 -19.89
N LEU A 158 30.85 -9.57 -19.66
CA LEU A 158 30.19 -8.39 -20.22
C LEU A 158 30.68 -7.08 -19.57
N ALA A 159 30.99 -7.10 -18.26
CA ALA A 159 31.43 -5.92 -17.53
C ALA A 159 32.84 -5.46 -17.94
N VAL A 160 33.75 -6.40 -18.26
CA VAL A 160 35.12 -6.07 -18.71
C VAL A 160 35.11 -5.46 -20.12
N VAL A 161 34.27 -5.98 -21.03
CA VAL A 161 34.15 -5.43 -22.39
C VAL A 161 33.60 -4.00 -22.36
N LEU A 162 32.58 -3.72 -21.53
CA LEU A 162 32.03 -2.38 -21.35
C LEU A 162 33.08 -1.40 -20.80
N PHE A 163 33.89 -1.83 -19.82
CA PHE A 163 34.91 -0.98 -19.22
C PHE A 163 36.04 -0.64 -20.21
N VAL A 164 36.48 -1.62 -21.01
CA VAL A 164 37.50 -1.40 -22.06
C VAL A 164 36.94 -0.48 -23.15
N MET A 165 35.69 -0.64 -23.56
CA MET A 165 35.07 0.19 -24.60
C MET A 165 34.92 1.66 -24.15
N ILE A 166 34.51 1.92 -22.90
CA ILE A 166 34.44 3.28 -22.33
C ILE A 166 35.84 3.92 -22.27
N LYS A 167 36.85 3.15 -21.85
CA LYS A 167 38.24 3.65 -21.81
C LYS A 167 38.79 3.95 -23.20
N LEU A 168 38.43 3.18 -24.21
CA LEU A 168 38.89 3.39 -25.59
C LEU A 168 38.20 4.61 -26.24
N LEU A 169 36.91 4.83 -25.96
CA LEU A 169 36.18 6.03 -26.37
C LEU A 169 36.71 7.30 -25.70
N ALA A 170 37.07 7.22 -24.41
CA ALA A 170 37.66 8.34 -23.68
C ALA A 170 39.07 8.70 -24.16
N ALA A 171 39.85 7.71 -24.62
CA ALA A 171 41.20 7.93 -25.17
C ALA A 171 41.18 8.45 -26.62
N ALA A 172 40.10 8.21 -27.37
CA ALA A 172 39.94 8.65 -28.76
C ALA A 172 39.35 10.08 -28.90
N GLY A 173 39.07 10.78 -27.79
CA GLY A 173 38.70 12.19 -27.81
C GLY A 173 37.35 12.52 -28.46
N ALA A 174 36.39 11.59 -28.46
CA ALA A 174 35.04 11.86 -28.96
C ALA A 174 34.16 12.47 -27.84
N THR A 175 34.20 13.79 -27.71
CA THR A 175 32.95 14.56 -27.48
C THR A 175 32.17 14.55 -28.80
N PRO A 176 30.83 14.72 -28.81
CA PRO A 176 29.99 14.40 -29.98
C PRO A 176 30.54 14.89 -31.33
#